data_AF-A0AAW2RLC9-F1
#
_entry.id   AF-A0AAW2RLC9-F1
#
_cell.length_a   1.000
_cell.length_b   1.000
_cell.length_c   1.000
_cell.angle_alpha   90.00
_cell.angle_beta   90.00
_cell.angle_gamma   90.00
#
_symmetry.space_group_name_H-M   'P 1'
#
loop_
_entity.id
_entity.type
_entity.pdbx_description
1 polymer ?
#
loop_
_entity_poly.entity_id
_entity_poly.type
_entity_poly.pdbx_seq_one_letter_code
_entity_poly.pdbx_strand_id
1 'polypeptide(L)'
;MPGYPERPMEPGSDLKTALLSVQALLSAPEPDDPQDAVVAQQYLRDYQTFVGTARYWTEAFAMISSLGVEEKVQKLVEMGFPEALVRSTLESVGGDENLALEKLCST
;
A
#
# COMPACT_ATOMS: atom_id res chain seq x y z
N MET A 1 -31.42 -15.52 -26.31
CA MET A 1 -30.44 -14.74 -25.53
C MET A 1 -29.15 -15.55 -25.51
N PRO A 2 -28.08 -15.13 -26.22
CA PRO A 2 -26.82 -15.84 -26.20
C PRO A 2 -26.13 -15.60 -24.85
N GLY A 3 -25.79 -16.68 -24.15
CA GLY A 3 -25.06 -16.63 -22.90
C GLY A 3 -23.68 -16.02 -23.12
N TYR A 4 -23.30 -15.10 -22.24
CA TYR A 4 -21.93 -14.61 -22.18
C TYR A 4 -21.02 -15.79 -21.82
N PRO A 5 -19.90 -16.00 -22.52
CA PRO A 5 -18.96 -17.04 -22.14
C PRO A 5 -18.34 -16.65 -20.79
N GLU A 6 -18.66 -17.41 -19.74
CA GLU A 6 -17.88 -17.38 -18.50
C GLU A 6 -16.45 -17.76 -18.88
N ARG A 7 -15.53 -16.79 -18.89
CA ARG A 7 -14.11 -17.07 -19.11
C ARG A 7 -13.65 -18.01 -18.00
N PRO A 8 -13.27 -19.26 -18.30
CA PRO A 8 -12.77 -20.15 -17.27
C PRO A 8 -11.48 -19.55 -16.72
N MET A 9 -11.34 -19.50 -15.40
CA MET A 9 -10.04 -19.26 -14.77
C MET A 9 -9.11 -20.37 -15.25
N GLU A 10 -8.12 -20.01 -16.07
CA GLU A 10 -7.13 -20.94 -16.65
C GLU A 10 -6.54 -21.81 -15.52
N PRO A 11 -6.59 -23.16 -15.62
CA PRO A 11 -6.15 -24.06 -14.56
C PRO A 11 -4.61 -24.12 -14.53
N GLY A 12 -3.98 -23.09 -13.98
CA GLY A 12 -2.52 -22.99 -13.94
C GLY A 12 -1.95 -21.70 -13.36
N SER A 13 -2.75 -20.78 -12.82
CA SER A 13 -2.18 -19.62 -12.13
C SER A 13 -1.69 -20.04 -10.73
N ASP A 14 -0.40 -20.36 -10.63
CA ASP A 14 0.28 -20.35 -9.33
C ASP A 14 0.08 -18.98 -8.66
N LEU A 15 0.02 -18.94 -7.33
CA LEU A 15 -0.16 -17.71 -6.55
C LEU A 15 0.80 -16.59 -6.98
N LYS A 16 2.02 -16.94 -7.39
CA LYS A 16 3.03 -16.01 -7.92
C LYS A 16 2.55 -15.31 -9.19
N THR A 17 1.95 -16.04 -10.12
CA THR A 17 1.42 -15.51 -11.38
C THR A 17 0.23 -14.59 -11.12
N ALA A 18 -0.64 -14.94 -10.17
CA ALA A 18 -1.75 -14.08 -9.75
C ALA A 18 -1.25 -12.76 -9.14
N LEU A 19 -0.24 -12.80 -8.25
CA LEU A 19 0.34 -11.61 -7.64
C LEU A 19 1.07 -10.73 -8.65
N LEU A 20 1.81 -11.32 -9.59
CA LEU A 20 2.47 -10.59 -10.68
C LEU A 20 1.47 -9.91 -11.61
N SER A 21 0.32 -10.55 -11.87
CA SER A 21 -0.77 -9.96 -12.65
C SER A 21 -1.36 -8.72 -11.95
N VAL A 22 -1.59 -8.81 -10.63
CA VAL A 22 -2.07 -7.66 -9.83
C VAL A 22 -1.03 -6.53 -9.81
N GLN A 23 0.27 -6.85 -9.63
CA GLN A 23 1.34 -5.85 -9.68
C GLN A 23 1.44 -5.16 -11.05
N ALA A 24 1.26 -5.92 -12.14
CA ALA A 24 1.24 -5.38 -13.49
C ALA A 24 0.04 -4.46 -13.71
N LEU A 25 -1.16 -4.86 -13.27
CA LEU A 25 -2.38 -4.05 -13.37
C LEU A 25 -2.25 -2.72 -12.60
N LEU A 26 -1.63 -2.74 -11.42
CA LEU A 26 -1.36 -1.51 -10.65
C LEU A 26 -0.34 -0.59 -11.34
N SER A 27 0.54 -1.13 -12.19
CA SER A 27 1.59 -0.38 -12.90
C SER A 27 1.13 0.16 -14.26
N ALA A 28 0.10 -0.45 -14.86
CA ALA A 28 -0.48 -0.07 -16.14
C ALA A 28 -2.02 -0.12 -16.06
N PRO A 29 -2.68 0.96 -15.61
CA PRO A 29 -4.13 1.00 -15.55
C PRO A 29 -4.72 0.92 -16.96
N GLU A 30 -5.70 0.04 -17.19
CA GLU A 30 -6.46 -0.05 -18.45
C GLU A 30 -7.75 0.78 -18.35
N PRO A 31 -7.79 2.01 -18.90
CA PRO A 31 -8.95 2.89 -18.77
C PRO A 31 -10.12 2.50 -19.69
N ASP A 32 -9.91 1.63 -20.69
CA ASP A 32 -10.93 1.17 -21.65
C ASP A 32 -11.78 -0.02 -21.14
N ASP A 33 -11.35 -0.72 -20.09
CA ASP A 33 -12.14 -1.76 -19.38
C ASP A 33 -12.17 -1.47 -17.86
N PRO A 34 -12.87 -0.40 -17.43
CA PRO A 34 -12.75 0.09 -16.08
C PRO A 34 -13.49 -0.80 -15.07
N GLN A 35 -12.80 -1.24 -14.03
CA GLN A 35 -13.42 -1.87 -12.87
C GLN A 35 -14.23 -0.85 -12.03
N ASP A 36 -13.81 0.42 -12.05
CA ASP A 36 -14.54 1.58 -11.54
C ASP A 36 -14.54 2.70 -12.58
N ALA A 37 -15.71 3.00 -13.14
CA ALA A 37 -15.88 3.98 -14.21
C ALA A 37 -15.57 5.42 -13.78
N VAL A 38 -15.69 5.75 -12.50
CA VAL A 38 -15.44 7.11 -11.98
C VAL A 38 -13.93 7.35 -11.89
N VAL A 39 -13.18 6.37 -11.37
CA VAL A 39 -11.72 6.44 -11.26
C VAL A 39 -11.06 6.46 -12.65
N ALA A 40 -11.56 5.65 -13.59
CA ALA A 40 -11.06 5.66 -14.97
C ALA A 40 -11.37 6.95 -15.71
N GLN A 41 -12.56 7.53 -15.52
CA GLN A 41 -12.89 8.84 -16.09
C GLN A 41 -12.01 9.95 -15.49
N GLN A 42 -11.71 9.89 -14.20
CA GLN A 42 -10.77 10.80 -13.54
C GLN A 42 -9.35 10.64 -14.09
N TYR A 43 -8.88 9.41 -14.30
CA TYR A 43 -7.59 9.13 -14.93
C TYR A 43 -7.47 9.75 -16.33
N LEU A 44 -8.51 9.59 -17.16
CA LEU A 44 -8.53 10.08 -18.55
C LEU A 44 -8.74 11.59 -18.66
N ARG A 45 -9.58 12.18 -17.81
CA ARG A 45 -9.97 13.60 -17.91
C ARG A 45 -9.12 14.53 -17.06
N ASP A 46 -8.64 14.06 -15.91
CA ASP A 46 -7.91 14.88 -14.95
C ASP A 46 -6.87 14.06 -14.18
N TYR A 47 -5.79 13.75 -14.89
CA TYR A 47 -4.68 12.94 -14.38
C TYR A 47 -4.04 13.53 -13.11
N GLN A 48 -4.01 14.86 -12.96
CA GLN A 48 -3.44 15.50 -11.77
C GLN A 48 -4.28 15.19 -10.52
N THR A 49 -5.60 15.28 -10.64
CA THR A 49 -6.52 14.90 -9.57
C THR A 49 -6.43 13.40 -9.29
N PHE A 50 -6.32 12.53 -10.32
CA PHE A 50 -6.07 11.09 -10.15
C PHE A 50 -4.79 10.83 -9.33
N VAL A 51 -3.66 11.46 -9.66
CA VAL A 51 -2.40 11.28 -8.94
C VAL A 51 -2.52 11.75 -7.49
N GLY A 52 -3.20 12.86 -7.23
CA GLY A 52 -3.45 13.36 -5.88
C GLY A 52 -4.30 12.39 -5.05
N THR A 53 -5.37 11.88 -5.63
CA THR A 53 -6.23 10.87 -4.99
C THR A 53 -5.44 9.58 -4.75
N ALA A 54 -4.77 9.02 -5.76
CA ALA A 54 -3.98 7.79 -5.63
C ALA A 54 -2.89 7.90 -4.56
N ARG A 55 -2.22 9.06 -4.46
CA ARG A 55 -1.27 9.34 -3.38
C ARG A 55 -1.95 9.33 -2.01
N TYR A 56 -3.06 10.03 -1.85
CA TYR A 56 -3.80 10.05 -0.59
C TYR A 56 -4.23 8.65 -0.14
N TRP A 57 -4.78 7.83 -1.03
CA TRP A 57 -5.18 6.46 -0.70
C TRP A 57 -3.96 5.58 -0.37
N THR A 58 -2.84 5.80 -1.05
CA THR A 58 -1.59 5.09 -0.77
C THR A 58 -1.08 5.43 0.63
N GLU A 59 -1.06 6.71 1.00
CA GLU A 59 -0.65 7.18 2.33
C GLU A 59 -1.62 6.71 3.43
N ALA A 60 -2.92 6.74 3.17
CA ALA A 60 -3.94 6.38 4.16
C ALA A 60 -4.05 4.87 4.42
N PHE A 61 -3.84 4.03 3.39
CA PHE A 61 -4.18 2.61 3.47
C PHE A 61 -3.07 1.63 3.07
N ALA A 62 -2.07 2.08 2.29
CA ALA A 62 -1.02 1.20 1.77
C ALA A 62 0.38 1.54 2.31
N MET A 63 0.52 2.61 3.11
CA MET A 63 1.76 2.90 3.82
C MET A 63 1.93 1.90 4.98
N ILE A 64 2.93 1.03 4.82
CA ILE A 64 3.43 0.11 5.85
C ILE A 64 3.85 0.88 7.12
N SER A 65 4.26 2.14 6.95
CA SER A 65 4.60 3.08 8.01
C SER A 65 3.39 3.65 8.77
N SER A 66 2.15 3.39 8.37
CA SER A 66 0.96 3.81 9.13
C SER A 66 0.22 2.62 9.75
N LEU A 67 0.26 1.45 9.11
CA LEU A 67 -0.27 0.21 9.67
C LEU A 67 0.70 -0.38 10.71
N GLY A 68 0.40 -0.15 11.99
CA GLY A 68 1.13 -0.73 13.11
C GLY A 68 2.30 0.12 13.63
N VAL A 69 2.52 1.33 13.11
CA VAL A 69 3.50 2.25 13.74
C VAL A 69 3.05 2.65 15.13
N GLU A 70 1.75 2.88 15.37
CA GLU A 70 1.29 3.20 16.73
C GLU A 70 1.51 2.03 17.71
N GLU A 71 1.32 0.78 17.25
CA GLU A 71 1.60 -0.42 18.05
C GLU A 71 3.10 -0.55 18.35
N LYS A 72 3.95 -0.32 17.35
CA LYS A 72 5.42 -0.31 17.50
C LYS A 72 5.86 0.81 18.43
N VAL A 73 5.26 2.00 18.33
CA VAL A 73 5.54 3.14 19.22
C VAL A 73 5.20 2.75 20.66
N GLN A 74 4.00 2.22 20.90
CA GLN A 74 3.55 1.80 22.22
C GLN A 74 4.51 0.77 22.83
N LYS A 75 4.90 -0.25 22.07
CA LYS A 75 5.81 -1.31 22.51
C LYS A 75 7.20 -0.77 22.89
N LEU A 76 7.75 0.16 22.12
CA LEU A 76 9.05 0.79 22.42
C LEU A 76 8.96 1.76 23.60
N VAL A 77 7.82 2.43 23.77
CA VAL A 77 7.56 3.27 24.95
C VAL A 77 7.43 2.41 26.21
N GLU A 78 6.78 1.25 26.13
CA GLU A 78 6.71 0.27 27.23
C GLU A 78 8.09 -0.29 27.61
N MET A 79 9.03 -0.36 26.66
CA MET A 79 10.44 -0.69 26.93
C MET A 79 11.21 0.44 27.64
N GLY A 80 10.59 1.62 27.82
CA GLY A 80 11.15 2.75 28.55
C GLY A 80 11.74 3.86 27.68
N PHE A 81 11.60 3.80 26.35
CA PHE A 81 12.07 4.85 25.46
C PHE A 81 11.09 6.02 25.40
N PRO A 82 11.58 7.27 25.30
CA PRO A 82 10.71 8.43 25.20
C PRO A 82 9.96 8.44 23.85
N GLU A 83 8.64 8.56 23.92
CA GLU A 83 7.71 8.50 22.80
C GLU A 83 8.07 9.42 21.63
N ALA A 84 8.51 10.64 21.92
CA ALA A 84 8.94 11.61 20.90
C ALA A 84 10.16 11.12 20.10
N LEU A 85 11.12 10.47 20.76
CA LEU A 85 12.31 9.90 20.13
C LEU A 85 11.95 8.65 19.34
N VAL A 86 11.08 7.80 19.89
CA VAL A 86 10.58 6.57 19.24
C VAL A 86 9.87 6.89 17.94
N ARG A 87 8.92 7.85 17.95
CA ARG A 87 8.22 8.26 16.72
C ARG A 87 9.18 8.79 15.66
N SER A 88 10.05 9.73 16.04
CA SER A 88 11.03 10.30 15.12
C SER A 88 11.98 9.23 14.54
N THR A 89 12.36 8.25 15.34
CA THR A 89 13.25 7.16 14.90
C THR A 89 12.52 6.20 13.97
N LEU A 90 11.30 5.77 14.33
CA LEU A 90 10.45 4.92 13.48
C LEU A 90 10.14 5.58 12.14
N GLU A 91 9.85 6.89 12.12
CA GLU A 91 9.69 7.65 10.88
C GLU A 91 10.97 7.65 10.04
N SER A 92 12.13 7.84 10.68
CA SER A 92 13.44 7.83 10.02
C SER A 92 13.83 6.47 9.43
N VAL A 93 13.31 5.36 9.96
CA VAL A 93 13.61 4.00 9.48
C VAL A 93 12.45 3.37 8.70
N GLY A 94 11.44 4.15 8.33
CA GLY A 94 10.31 3.68 7.52
C GLY A 94 9.37 2.71 8.24
N GLY A 95 9.31 2.78 9.57
CA GLY A 95 8.43 1.94 10.40
C GLY A 95 8.99 0.55 10.72
N ASP A 96 10.28 0.31 10.50
CA ASP A 96 10.95 -0.93 10.91
C ASP A 96 11.26 -0.93 12.41
N GLU A 97 10.70 -1.88 13.16
CA GLU A 97 10.86 -1.99 14.61
C GLU A 97 12.30 -2.33 15.02
N ASN A 98 12.96 -3.25 14.30
CA ASN A 98 14.32 -3.71 14.64
C ASN A 98 15.33 -2.59 14.40
N LEU A 99 15.25 -1.91 13.26
CA LEU A 99 16.13 -0.79 12.96
C LEU A 99 15.91 0.38 13.92
N ALA A 100 14.65 0.62 14.34
CA ALA A 100 14.35 1.64 15.34
C ALA A 100 14.97 1.29 16.70
N LEU A 101 14.86 0.03 17.14
CA LEU A 101 15.48 -0.46 18.38
C LEU A 101 17.00 -0.34 18.37
N GLU A 102 17.65 -0.79 17.31
CA GLU A 102 19.11 -0.68 17.19
C GLU A 102 19.57 0.78 17.28
N LYS A 103 18.83 1.68 16.62
CA LYS A 103 19.13 3.11 16.62
C LYS A 103 18.90 3.73 17.99
N LEU A 104 17.80 3.40 18.68
CA LEU A 104 17.50 3.86 20.05
C LEU A 104 18.47 3.34 21.11
N CYS A 105 18.99 2.12 20.95
CA CYS A 105 20.01 1.56 21.85
C CYS A 105 21.42 2.09 21.56
N SER A 106 21.64 2.69 20.39
CA SER A 106 22.94 3.26 20.00
C SER A 106 23.04 4.77 20.23
N THR A 107 21.97 5.43 20.70
CA THR A 107 21.95 6.86 21.06
C THR A 107 22.34 7.11 22.51
#